data_AF-A0A6V8H0R5-F1
#
_entry.id   AF-A0A6V8H0R5-F1
#
_cell.length_a   1.000
_cell.length_b   1.000
_cell.length_c   1.000
_cell.angle_alpha   90.00
_cell.angle_beta   90.00
_cell.angle_gamma   90.00
#
_symmetry.space_group_name_H-M   'P 1'
#
loop_
_entity.id
_entity.type
_entity.pdbx_description
1 polymer ?
#
loop_
_entity_poly.entity_id
_entity_poly.type
_entity_poly.pdbx_seq_one_letter_code
_entity_poly.pdbx_strand_id
1 'polypeptide(L)'
;MLICSLVLTFNNWTTSLYAAWILWLGSQCASEISMARLILNLFSVGLKKTAPVALIGSVAVWTTASLLAALFARKLPQLWAILGDKRFNQIVFWNFTIAVDILFDVTIIRVPLYISLATPGTPSTQVDRMGLFCCTVSLVPTIHSRVLGFDANQNNNSHDANITPIVAALGIDGSEPHLPNDTIPFPHTYHTTNVVPMGSHLTLERMTCNATALSKAGVFVCAIINEALIPWSTCQSGPGFLRPLANYSTMIRRVPTLEETCDTPAGYPKYLDFFFGSIILQLRRGRLVSAYYY
;
A
#
# COMPACT_ATOMS: atom_id res chain seq x y z
N MET A 1 23.11 4.29 30.04
CA MET A 1 24.19 3.67 29.26
C MET A 1 23.59 3.35 27.89
N LEU A 2 24.15 3.96 26.84
CA LEU A 2 23.59 4.02 25.49
C LEU A 2 23.45 2.62 24.87
N ILE A 3 22.22 2.24 24.51
CA ILE A 3 21.97 1.42 23.33
C ILE A 3 21.19 2.33 22.38
N CYS A 4 21.98 3.08 21.63
CA CYS A 4 21.58 3.74 20.41
C CYS A 4 21.27 2.64 19.40
N SER A 5 20.08 2.04 19.52
CA SER A 5 19.54 1.20 18.45
C SER A 5 19.41 2.09 17.22
N LEU A 6 20.07 1.65 16.15
CA LEU A 6 19.97 2.18 14.81
C LEU A 6 18.55 1.95 14.29
N VAL A 7 17.57 2.59 14.92
CA VAL A 7 16.23 2.75 14.39
C VAL A 7 16.42 3.73 13.25
N LEU A 8 16.40 3.24 12.01
CA LEU A 8 16.07 4.08 10.88
C LEU A 8 14.65 4.57 11.13
N THR A 9 14.53 5.67 11.90
CA THR A 9 13.29 6.38 12.11
C THR A 9 12.88 6.95 10.77
N PHE A 10 12.13 6.18 9.99
CA PHE A 10 11.37 6.64 8.84
C PHE A 10 10.21 7.51 9.36
N ASN A 11 10.53 8.64 10.00
CA ASN A 11 9.59 9.58 10.63
C ASN A 11 8.72 10.36 9.62
N ASN A 12 8.74 9.97 8.36
CA ASN A 12 7.95 10.62 7.32
C ASN A 12 7.29 9.53 6.48
N TRP A 13 5.96 9.49 6.46
CA TRP A 13 5.12 8.60 5.63
C TRP A 13 5.56 8.57 4.15
N THR A 14 6.16 9.66 3.70
CA THR A 14 6.71 9.82 2.36
C THR A 14 8.05 9.10 2.10
N THR A 15 8.78 8.72 3.14
CA THR A 15 10.03 7.93 3.02
C THR A 15 9.77 6.42 2.95
N SER A 16 8.69 5.92 3.56
CA SER A 16 8.28 4.51 3.46
C SER A 16 7.65 4.20 2.09
N LEU A 17 6.79 5.08 1.56
CA LEU A 17 6.28 4.97 0.19
C LEU A 17 7.41 4.94 -0.85
N TYR A 18 8.44 5.73 -0.62
CA TYR A 18 9.60 5.80 -1.50
C TYR A 18 10.46 4.53 -1.49
N ALA A 19 10.68 3.96 -0.30
CA ALA A 19 11.33 2.66 -0.19
C ALA A 19 10.53 1.56 -0.90
N ALA A 20 9.20 1.58 -0.76
CA ALA A 20 8.32 0.66 -1.46
C ALA A 20 8.43 0.82 -2.99
N TRP A 21 8.54 2.04 -3.51
CA TRP A 21 8.73 2.31 -4.93
C TRP A 21 10.07 1.79 -5.47
N ILE A 22 11.16 1.97 -4.72
CA ILE A 22 12.48 1.44 -5.11
C ILE A 22 12.45 -0.09 -5.13
N LEU A 23 11.87 -0.71 -4.11
CA LEU A 23 11.72 -2.17 -4.05
C LEU A 23 10.85 -2.70 -5.19
N TRP A 24 9.76 -1.99 -5.51
CA TRP A 24 8.89 -2.33 -6.63
C TRP A 24 9.63 -2.28 -7.97
N LEU A 25 10.32 -1.17 -8.27
CA LEU A 25 11.16 -1.03 -9.49
C LEU A 25 12.27 -2.09 -9.56
N GLY A 26 12.92 -2.38 -8.44
CA GLY A 26 13.93 -3.44 -8.35
C GLY A 26 13.34 -4.83 -8.64
N SER A 27 12.15 -5.12 -8.12
CA SER A 27 11.48 -6.40 -8.34
C SER A 27 11.06 -6.59 -9.80
N GLN A 28 10.56 -5.54 -10.46
CA GLN A 28 10.22 -5.59 -11.89
C GLN A 28 11.46 -5.85 -12.75
N CYS A 29 12.55 -5.14 -12.47
CA CYS A 29 13.82 -5.34 -13.16
C CYS A 29 14.32 -6.80 -13.06
N ALA A 30 14.29 -7.37 -11.85
CA ALA A 30 14.72 -8.75 -11.63
C ALA A 30 13.84 -9.76 -12.38
N SER A 31 12.52 -9.53 -12.39
CA SER A 31 11.54 -10.36 -13.10
C SER A 31 11.78 -10.36 -14.62
N GLU A 32 11.89 -9.18 -15.23
CA GLU A 32 12.09 -9.04 -16.68
C GLU A 32 13.44 -9.59 -17.15
N ILE A 33 14.52 -9.35 -16.39
CA ILE A 33 15.85 -9.91 -16.69
C ILE A 33 15.82 -11.45 -16.61
N SER A 34 15.11 -12.01 -15.63
CA SER A 34 14.96 -13.46 -15.49
C SER A 34 14.24 -14.06 -16.70
N MET A 35 13.12 -13.46 -17.13
CA MET A 35 12.37 -13.91 -18.32
C MET A 35 13.19 -13.77 -19.60
N ALA A 36 13.89 -12.66 -19.77
CA ALA A 36 14.71 -12.44 -20.96
C ALA A 36 15.91 -13.41 -21.03
N ARG A 37 16.49 -13.79 -19.88
CA ARG A 37 17.50 -14.86 -19.80
C ARG A 37 16.93 -16.24 -20.14
N LEU A 38 15.72 -16.54 -19.69
CA LEU A 38 15.02 -17.77 -20.06
C LEU A 38 14.83 -17.84 -21.59
N ILE A 39 14.38 -16.74 -22.20
CA ILE A 39 14.26 -16.61 -23.67
C ILE A 39 15.61 -16.88 -24.36
N LEU A 40 16.70 -16.28 -23.90
CA LEU A 40 18.04 -16.53 -24.46
C LEU A 40 18.45 -18.00 -24.41
N ASN A 41 18.15 -18.68 -23.30
CA ASN A 41 18.49 -20.09 -23.12
C ASN A 41 17.63 -21.01 -24.00
N LEU A 42 16.36 -20.66 -24.23
CA LEU A 42 15.45 -21.40 -25.10
C LEU A 42 15.81 -21.26 -26.59
N PHE A 43 16.32 -20.11 -27.02
CA PHE A 43 16.61 -19.82 -28.43
C PHE A 43 18.10 -20.00 -28.80
N SER A 44 18.74 -21.06 -28.31
CA SER A 44 20.17 -21.32 -28.50
C SER A 44 20.58 -21.69 -29.94
N VAL A 45 19.64 -21.93 -30.85
CA VAL A 45 19.92 -22.48 -32.19
C VAL A 45 19.78 -21.43 -33.30
N GLY A 46 20.91 -20.94 -33.79
CA GLY A 46 21.10 -20.62 -35.21
C GLY A 46 20.68 -19.25 -35.76
N LEU A 47 19.66 -18.56 -35.25
CA LEU A 47 19.31 -17.24 -35.80
C LEU A 47 18.88 -16.20 -34.75
N LYS A 48 19.73 -15.18 -34.62
CA LYS A 48 19.50 -13.84 -34.04
C LYS A 48 19.34 -13.76 -32.51
N LYS A 49 20.39 -14.19 -31.79
CA LYS A 49 20.65 -13.81 -30.38
C LYS A 49 20.66 -12.29 -30.14
N THR A 50 20.80 -11.49 -31.19
CA THR A 50 20.86 -10.03 -31.12
C THR A 50 19.58 -9.41 -30.54
N ALA A 51 18.39 -9.92 -30.88
CA ALA A 51 17.13 -9.32 -30.43
C ALA A 51 16.88 -9.51 -28.92
N PRO A 52 16.99 -10.72 -28.33
CA PRO A 52 16.84 -10.87 -26.88
C PRO A 52 17.99 -10.24 -26.08
N VAL A 53 19.22 -10.21 -26.61
CA VAL A 53 20.33 -9.47 -25.96
C VAL A 53 20.05 -7.97 -25.94
N ALA A 54 19.55 -7.39 -27.05
CA ALA A 54 19.17 -5.99 -27.09
C ALA A 54 18.02 -5.66 -26.11
N LEU A 55 17.05 -6.57 -25.97
CA LEU A 55 15.94 -6.43 -25.02
C LEU A 55 16.42 -6.39 -23.56
N ILE A 56 17.34 -7.28 -23.17
CA ILE A 56 17.97 -7.25 -21.84
C ILE A 56 18.70 -5.93 -21.60
N GLY A 57 19.46 -5.47 -22.61
CA GLY A 57 20.15 -4.20 -22.55
C GLY A 57 19.20 -3.02 -22.35
N SER A 58 18.09 -2.96 -23.10
CA SER A 58 17.10 -1.89 -22.98
C SER A 58 16.38 -1.89 -21.64
N VAL A 59 16.02 -3.08 -21.12
CA VAL A 59 15.40 -3.21 -19.79
C VAL A 59 16.36 -2.72 -18.72
N ALA A 60 17.61 -3.17 -18.72
CA ALA A 60 18.61 -2.76 -17.73
C ALA A 60 18.90 -1.25 -17.76
N VAL A 61 18.95 -0.65 -18.97
CA VAL A 61 19.13 0.81 -19.11
C VAL A 61 17.92 1.56 -18.58
N TRP A 62 16.70 1.14 -18.93
CA TRP A 62 15.49 1.78 -18.44
C TRP A 62 15.34 1.67 -16.93
N THR A 63 15.57 0.49 -16.34
CA THR A 63 15.45 0.29 -14.89
C THR A 63 16.50 1.08 -14.13
N THR A 64 17.74 1.12 -14.64
CA THR A 64 18.80 1.95 -14.03
C THR A 64 18.46 3.44 -14.13
N ALA A 65 17.95 3.91 -15.28
CA ALA A 65 17.53 5.29 -15.45
C ALA A 65 16.34 5.65 -14.53
N SER A 66 15.35 4.76 -14.41
CA SER A 66 14.18 4.95 -13.55
C SER A 66 14.55 4.88 -12.06
N LEU A 67 15.45 3.99 -11.68
CA LEU A 67 15.97 3.89 -10.32
C LEU A 67 16.80 5.11 -9.96
N LEU A 68 17.68 5.58 -10.86
CA LEU A 68 18.41 6.83 -10.66
C LEU A 68 17.44 8.01 -10.54
N ALA A 69 16.48 8.16 -11.45
CA ALA A 69 15.47 9.22 -11.38
C ALA A 69 14.67 9.16 -10.07
N ALA A 70 14.30 7.97 -9.61
CA ALA A 70 13.67 7.77 -8.31
C ALA A 70 14.61 8.19 -7.17
N LEU A 71 15.85 7.68 -7.12
CA LEU A 71 16.91 8.02 -6.14
C LEU A 71 17.15 9.54 -6.04
N PHE A 72 17.01 10.22 -7.17
CA PHE A 72 17.19 11.65 -7.30
C PHE A 72 15.90 12.48 -7.09
N ALA A 73 14.76 11.85 -6.77
CA ALA A 73 13.51 12.56 -6.52
C ALA A 73 13.46 13.24 -5.13
N ARG A 74 14.35 12.90 -4.18
CA ARG A 74 14.45 13.58 -2.88
C ARG A 74 15.89 13.85 -2.44
N LYS A 75 16.13 15.12 -2.07
CA LYS A 75 17.26 15.68 -1.30
C LYS A 75 18.42 14.71 -0.95
N LEU A 76 19.36 14.58 -1.87
CA LEU A 76 20.81 14.38 -1.68
C LEU A 76 21.53 15.35 -2.66
N PRO A 77 22.78 15.76 -2.38
CA PRO A 77 23.23 17.17 -2.49
C PRO A 77 22.90 17.79 -3.86
N GLN A 78 22.05 18.82 -3.81
CA GLN A 78 21.60 19.78 -4.83
C GLN A 78 22.24 19.74 -6.24
N LEU A 79 22.21 18.61 -6.95
CA LEU A 79 22.56 18.56 -8.37
C LEU A 79 21.46 19.19 -9.25
N TRP A 80 20.21 19.21 -8.79
CA TRP A 80 19.08 19.89 -9.44
C TRP A 80 19.22 21.42 -9.45
N ALA A 81 20.03 22.01 -8.57
CA ALA A 81 20.31 23.44 -8.61
C ALA A 81 21.00 23.88 -9.92
N ILE A 82 21.59 22.93 -10.66
CA ILE A 82 22.23 23.19 -11.96
C ILE A 82 21.22 23.16 -13.12
N LEU A 83 20.01 22.59 -12.94
CA LEU A 83 19.00 22.39 -14.00
C LEU A 83 17.74 23.28 -13.85
N GLY A 84 17.74 24.21 -12.91
CA GLY A 84 16.64 25.14 -12.66
C GLY A 84 15.56 24.55 -11.75
N ASP A 85 15.01 25.38 -10.86
CA ASP A 85 14.12 25.05 -9.71
C ASP A 85 12.76 24.38 -10.03
N LYS A 86 12.63 23.65 -11.13
CA LYS A 86 11.38 22.95 -11.47
C LYS A 86 11.28 21.65 -10.65
N ARG A 87 10.25 21.59 -9.80
CA ARG A 87 9.90 20.39 -9.02
C ARG A 87 9.68 19.19 -9.96
N PHE A 88 10.21 18.03 -9.59
CA PHE A 88 10.02 16.76 -10.30
C PHE A 88 8.53 16.39 -10.35
N ASN A 89 7.95 16.28 -11.54
CA ASN A 89 6.55 15.88 -11.70
C ASN A 89 6.42 14.35 -11.63
N GLN A 90 6.11 13.89 -10.43
CA GLN A 90 6.04 12.48 -10.11
C GLN A 90 4.94 11.72 -10.87
N ILE A 91 3.82 12.36 -11.19
CA ILE A 91 2.71 11.74 -11.93
C ILE A 91 3.17 11.41 -13.36
N VAL A 92 3.83 12.38 -14.01
CA VAL A 92 4.36 12.18 -15.37
C VAL A 92 5.42 11.08 -15.39
N PHE A 93 6.29 11.07 -14.39
CA PHE A 93 7.30 10.02 -14.25
C PHE A 93 6.68 8.63 -14.11
N TRP A 94 5.68 8.46 -13.24
CA TRP A 94 5.04 7.16 -13.03
C TRP A 94 4.23 6.72 -14.23
N ASN A 95 3.48 7.61 -14.88
CA ASN A 95 2.76 7.30 -16.10
C ASN A 95 3.72 6.83 -17.21
N PHE A 96 4.87 7.50 -17.35
CA PHE A 96 5.91 7.06 -18.29
C PHE A 96 6.48 5.70 -17.93
N THR A 97 6.85 5.51 -16.65
CA THR A 97 7.44 4.25 -16.16
C THR A 97 6.49 3.07 -16.39
N ILE A 98 5.22 3.22 -16.03
CA ILE A 98 4.18 2.20 -16.25
C ILE A 98 3.97 1.94 -17.75
N ALA A 99 3.93 2.98 -18.58
CA ALA A 99 3.76 2.79 -20.02
C ALA A 99 4.92 2.01 -20.66
N VAL A 100 6.15 2.25 -20.20
CA VAL A 100 7.34 1.54 -20.67
C VAL A 100 7.37 0.09 -20.16
N ASP A 101 7.00 -0.15 -18.90
CA ASP A 101 6.85 -1.50 -18.31
C ASP A 101 5.87 -2.37 -19.13
N ILE A 102 4.68 -1.83 -19.42
CA ILE A 102 3.67 -2.49 -20.26
C ILE A 102 4.24 -2.79 -21.67
N LEU A 103 5.03 -1.88 -22.24
CA LEU A 103 5.63 -2.07 -23.56
C LEU A 103 6.67 -3.21 -23.55
N PHE A 104 7.49 -3.31 -22.49
CA PHE A 104 8.46 -4.39 -22.33
C PHE A 104 7.77 -5.74 -22.16
N ASP A 105 6.73 -5.82 -21.33
CA ASP A 105 5.94 -7.05 -21.18
C ASP A 105 5.35 -7.52 -22.51
N VAL A 106 4.71 -6.62 -23.26
CA VAL A 106 4.16 -6.93 -24.59
C VAL A 106 5.25 -7.42 -25.54
N THR A 107 6.46 -6.85 -25.47
CA THR A 107 7.60 -7.26 -26.30
C THR A 107 8.13 -8.64 -25.90
N ILE A 108 8.29 -8.89 -24.60
CA ILE A 108 8.72 -10.18 -24.02
C ILE A 108 7.75 -11.30 -24.42
N ILE A 109 6.44 -11.02 -24.51
CA ILE A 109 5.42 -11.98 -24.94
C ILE A 109 5.45 -12.21 -26.46
N ARG A 110 5.64 -11.14 -27.26
CA ARG A 110 5.61 -11.23 -28.73
C ARG A 110 6.80 -12.00 -29.31
N VAL A 111 7.98 -11.91 -28.71
CA VAL A 111 9.20 -12.55 -29.24
C VAL A 111 9.08 -14.09 -29.27
N PRO A 112 8.73 -14.78 -28.16
CA PRO A 112 8.49 -16.23 -28.16
C PRO A 112 7.32 -16.66 -29.01
N LEU A 113 6.24 -15.86 -29.08
CA LEU A 113 5.08 -16.11 -29.95
C LEU A 113 5.48 -16.13 -31.42
N TYR A 114 6.18 -15.09 -31.87
CA TYR A 114 6.65 -14.98 -33.24
C TYR A 114 7.54 -16.15 -33.62
N ILE A 115 8.48 -16.52 -32.74
CA ILE A 115 9.39 -17.64 -33.00
C ILE A 115 8.62 -18.98 -33.02
N SER A 116 7.70 -19.20 -32.08
CA SER A 116 6.89 -20.43 -32.02
C SER A 116 6.02 -20.63 -33.25
N LEU A 117 5.54 -19.54 -33.86
CA LEU A 117 4.80 -19.56 -35.13
C LEU A 117 5.72 -19.75 -36.35
N ALA A 118 6.97 -19.27 -36.27
CA ALA A 118 7.94 -19.39 -37.36
C ALA A 118 8.67 -20.75 -37.42
N THR A 119 8.76 -21.48 -36.30
CA THR A 119 9.34 -22.83 -36.27
C THR A 119 8.28 -23.92 -36.42
N PRO A 120 8.41 -24.84 -37.41
CA PRO A 120 7.53 -26.00 -37.50
C PRO A 120 7.75 -26.93 -36.30
N GLY A 121 6.66 -27.37 -35.65
CA GLY A 121 6.68 -28.26 -34.50
C GLY A 121 5.35 -28.96 -34.30
N THR A 122 5.31 -29.99 -33.44
CA THR A 122 4.07 -30.71 -33.13
C THR A 122 3.15 -29.88 -32.22
N PRO A 123 1.82 -29.99 -32.34
CA PRO A 123 0.86 -29.14 -31.60
C PRO A 123 1.02 -29.19 -30.07
N SER A 124 1.39 -30.34 -29.50
CA SER A 124 1.63 -30.49 -28.05
C SER A 124 2.79 -29.63 -27.56
N THR A 125 3.90 -29.61 -28.30
CA THR A 125 5.07 -28.78 -27.96
C THR A 125 4.82 -27.29 -28.14
N GLN A 126 3.85 -26.89 -28.98
CA GLN A 126 3.43 -25.49 -29.10
C GLN A 126 2.58 -25.07 -27.90
N VAL A 127 1.72 -25.95 -27.36
CA VAL A 127 0.89 -25.67 -26.19
C VAL A 127 1.74 -25.52 -24.92
N ASP A 128 2.72 -26.41 -24.70
CA ASP A 128 3.64 -26.31 -23.55
C ASP A 128 4.48 -25.03 -23.60
N ARG A 129 4.92 -24.64 -24.81
CA ARG A 129 5.64 -23.38 -25.04
C ARG A 129 4.75 -22.16 -24.82
N MET A 130 3.44 -22.24 -25.08
CA MET A 130 2.49 -21.13 -24.95
C MET A 130 2.03 -20.92 -23.49
N GLY A 131 1.82 -22.01 -22.75
CA GLY A 131 1.27 -21.98 -21.39
C GLY A 131 2.13 -21.17 -20.40
N LEU A 132 3.45 -21.24 -20.53
CA LEU A 132 4.39 -20.52 -19.67
C LEU A 132 4.34 -18.99 -19.85
N PHE A 133 3.94 -18.50 -21.03
CA PHE A 133 3.84 -17.06 -21.33
C PHE A 133 2.45 -16.48 -21.12
N CYS A 134 1.39 -17.29 -21.11
CA CYS A 134 0.03 -16.78 -20.83
C CYS A 134 -0.17 -16.43 -19.34
N CYS A 135 0.59 -17.04 -18.42
CA CYS A 135 0.49 -16.71 -17.00
C CYS A 135 0.94 -15.27 -16.67
N THR A 136 1.87 -14.70 -17.43
CA THR A 136 2.37 -13.33 -17.20
C THR A 136 1.38 -12.26 -17.70
N VAL A 137 0.66 -12.54 -18.80
CA VAL A 137 -0.39 -11.67 -19.37
C VAL A 137 -1.49 -11.36 -18.37
N SER A 138 -1.86 -12.32 -17.52
CA SER A 138 -2.98 -12.16 -16.58
C SER A 138 -2.58 -11.43 -15.30
N LEU A 139 -1.31 -11.47 -14.89
CA LEU A 139 -0.88 -10.95 -13.59
C LEU A 139 -0.58 -9.44 -13.63
N VAL A 140 0.07 -8.95 -14.68
CA VAL A 140 0.55 -7.56 -14.74
C VAL A 140 -0.60 -6.53 -14.77
N PRO A 141 -1.63 -6.68 -15.61
CA PRO A 141 -2.75 -5.73 -15.62
C PRO A 141 -3.54 -5.77 -14.31
N THR A 142 -3.65 -6.94 -13.66
CA THR A 142 -4.38 -7.09 -12.39
C THR A 142 -3.63 -6.46 -11.22
N ILE A 143 -2.30 -6.55 -11.19
CA ILE A 143 -1.47 -5.85 -10.19
C ILE A 143 -1.54 -4.34 -10.42
N HIS A 144 -1.39 -3.87 -11.67
CA HIS A 144 -1.45 -2.43 -11.99
C HIS A 144 -2.84 -1.82 -11.76
N SER A 145 -3.92 -2.52 -12.11
CA SER A 145 -5.29 -2.08 -11.83
C SER A 145 -5.62 -2.09 -10.34
N ARG A 146 -5.01 -2.96 -9.53
CA ARG A 146 -5.10 -2.86 -8.06
C ARG A 146 -4.32 -1.67 -7.51
N VAL A 147 -3.17 -1.34 -8.07
CA VAL A 147 -2.39 -0.15 -7.66
C VAL A 147 -3.10 1.15 -8.05
N LEU A 148 -3.69 1.22 -9.25
CA LEU A 148 -4.50 2.37 -9.69
C LEU A 148 -5.89 2.41 -9.03
N GLY A 149 -6.44 1.26 -8.65
CA GLY A 149 -7.73 1.12 -7.95
C GLY A 149 -7.65 1.34 -6.43
N PHE A 150 -6.45 1.40 -5.85
CA PHE A 150 -6.27 1.70 -4.43
C PHE A 150 -6.73 3.12 -4.06
N ASP A 151 -6.83 4.02 -5.05
CA ASP A 151 -7.35 5.38 -4.84
C ASP A 151 -8.88 5.47 -4.73
N ALA A 152 -9.62 4.40 -5.06
CA ALA A 152 -11.10 4.44 -5.09
C ALA A 152 -11.77 3.93 -3.80
N ASN A 153 -11.03 3.33 -2.88
CA ASN A 153 -11.54 2.91 -1.59
C ASN A 153 -10.86 3.75 -0.51
N GLN A 154 -11.63 4.30 0.43
CA GLN A 154 -11.19 5.27 1.45
C GLN A 154 -10.35 4.59 2.55
N ASN A 155 -9.47 3.69 2.15
CA ASN A 155 -8.65 2.85 3.01
C ASN A 155 -7.40 3.65 3.40
N ASN A 156 -7.31 4.00 4.68
CA ASN A 156 -6.11 4.62 5.22
C ASN A 156 -5.06 3.52 5.50
N ASN A 157 -3.93 3.59 4.81
CA ASN A 157 -2.81 2.65 5.02
C ASN A 157 -1.81 3.24 6.01
N SER A 158 -1.40 2.43 6.99
CA SER A 158 -0.44 2.85 8.01
C SER A 158 0.42 1.68 8.47
N HIS A 159 1.32 1.92 9.42
CA HIS A 159 2.14 0.87 10.01
C HIS A 159 1.43 0.24 11.22
N ASP A 160 1.85 -0.96 11.59
CA ASP A 160 1.46 -1.65 12.83
C ASP A 160 1.64 -0.77 14.08
N ALA A 161 2.74 -0.01 14.15
CA ALA A 161 3.01 0.98 15.20
C ALA A 161 2.02 2.16 15.22
N ASN A 162 1.23 2.36 14.17
CA ASN A 162 0.17 3.36 14.12
C ASN A 162 -1.21 2.78 14.45
N ILE A 163 -1.44 1.48 14.19
CA ILE A 163 -2.69 0.80 14.50
C ILE A 163 -2.79 0.50 16.01
N THR A 164 -1.70 0.05 16.63
CA THR A 164 -1.70 -0.34 18.05
C THR A 164 -2.12 0.80 19.01
N PRO A 165 -1.69 2.07 18.86
CA PRO A 165 -2.18 3.15 19.71
C PRO A 165 -3.66 3.48 19.47
N ILE A 166 -4.18 3.26 18.25
CA ILE A 166 -5.60 3.46 17.95
C ILE A 166 -6.43 2.38 18.65
N VAL A 167 -5.99 1.12 18.60
CA VAL A 167 -6.65 0.01 19.31
C VAL A 167 -6.70 0.26 20.82
N ALA A 168 -5.59 0.74 21.39
CA ALA A 168 -5.51 1.13 22.80
C ALA A 168 -6.40 2.34 23.15
N ALA A 169 -6.39 3.38 22.31
CA ALA A 169 -7.23 4.57 22.51
C ALA A 169 -8.74 4.25 22.41
N LEU A 170 -9.11 3.28 21.56
CA LEU A 170 -10.48 2.77 21.47
C LEU A 170 -10.86 1.84 22.64
N GLY A 171 -9.91 1.46 23.48
CA GLY A 171 -10.10 0.54 24.61
C GLY A 171 -10.57 -0.85 24.17
N ILE A 172 -10.08 -1.32 23.01
CA ILE A 172 -10.43 -2.63 22.44
C ILE A 172 -9.58 -3.74 23.06
N ASP A 173 -8.36 -3.41 23.51
CA ASP A 173 -7.39 -4.30 24.15
C ASP A 173 -7.76 -4.71 25.59
N GLY A 174 -8.90 -4.22 26.11
CA GLY A 174 -9.38 -4.55 27.44
C GLY A 174 -8.59 -3.82 28.55
N SER A 175 -9.12 -3.84 29.77
CA SER A 175 -8.44 -3.26 30.94
C SER A 175 -7.46 -4.27 31.55
N GLU A 176 -6.49 -4.73 30.77
CA GLU A 176 -5.45 -5.63 31.27
C GLU A 176 -4.40 -4.83 32.07
N PRO A 177 -3.85 -5.40 33.16
CA PRO A 177 -2.67 -4.82 33.81
C PRO A 177 -1.47 -4.86 32.86
N HIS A 178 -0.45 -4.04 33.16
CA HIS A 178 0.81 -4.09 32.42
C HIS A 178 1.37 -5.51 32.37
N LEU A 179 1.73 -5.96 31.17
CA LEU A 179 2.31 -7.29 30.98
C LEU A 179 3.64 -7.40 31.76
N PRO A 180 3.85 -8.50 32.50
CA PRO A 180 5.12 -8.74 33.19
C PRO A 180 6.26 -8.91 32.19
N ASN A 181 7.47 -8.47 32.58
CA ASN A 181 8.66 -8.52 31.73
C ASN A 181 9.59 -9.71 32.06
N ASP A 182 9.21 -10.54 33.04
CA ASP A 182 9.99 -11.65 33.58
C ASP A 182 9.36 -13.02 33.31
N THR A 183 8.09 -13.05 32.94
CA THR A 183 7.29 -14.26 32.74
C THR A 183 6.32 -14.06 31.58
N ILE A 184 5.94 -15.15 30.93
CA ILE A 184 4.87 -15.13 29.93
C ILE A 184 3.55 -15.38 30.67
N PRO A 185 2.67 -14.38 30.82
CA PRO A 185 1.43 -14.56 31.54
C PRO A 185 0.49 -15.44 30.72
N PHE A 186 -0.16 -16.41 31.34
CA PHE A 186 -1.26 -17.16 30.74
C PHE A 186 -2.43 -17.22 31.74
N PRO A 187 -3.64 -16.75 31.38
CA PRO A 187 -4.04 -16.11 30.11
C PRO A 187 -3.76 -14.60 30.07
N HIS A 188 -3.66 -14.02 28.87
CA HIS A 188 -3.76 -12.57 28.63
C HIS A 188 -4.49 -12.33 27.31
N THR A 189 -5.19 -11.20 27.16
CA THR A 189 -6.02 -10.94 25.97
C THR A 189 -5.27 -10.23 24.83
N TYR A 190 -4.16 -9.55 25.13
CA TYR A 190 -3.40 -8.80 24.13
C TYR A 190 -2.36 -9.66 23.39
N HIS A 191 -2.69 -10.17 22.21
CA HIS A 191 -1.75 -10.88 21.33
C HIS A 191 -1.46 -10.07 20.06
N THR A 192 -0.21 -9.62 19.89
CA THR A 192 0.20 -8.84 18.70
C THR A 192 -0.12 -9.56 17.39
N THR A 193 -0.01 -10.89 17.35
CA THR A 193 -0.35 -11.71 16.17
C THR A 193 -1.83 -11.64 15.79
N ASN A 194 -2.72 -11.36 16.74
CA ASN A 194 -4.15 -11.24 16.50
C ASN A 194 -4.57 -9.79 16.26
N VAL A 195 -3.75 -8.82 16.68
CA VAL A 195 -4.05 -7.39 16.54
C VAL A 195 -3.43 -6.82 15.27
N VAL A 196 -2.10 -6.98 15.09
CA VAL A 196 -1.33 -6.41 13.96
C VAL A 196 -0.43 -7.44 13.27
N PRO A 197 -0.96 -8.55 12.71
CA PRO A 197 -0.22 -9.37 11.76
C PRO A 197 0.15 -8.61 10.48
N MET A 198 0.99 -9.20 9.63
CA MET A 198 1.26 -8.65 8.30
C MET A 198 -0.04 -8.53 7.48
N GLY A 199 -0.32 -7.34 6.95
CA GLY A 199 -1.56 -7.06 6.23
C GLY A 199 -2.78 -6.88 7.13
N SER A 200 -2.57 -6.58 8.42
CA SER A 200 -3.64 -6.31 9.36
C SER A 200 -4.46 -5.08 8.99
N HIS A 201 -5.75 -5.12 9.36
CA HIS A 201 -6.68 -4.03 9.21
C HIS A 201 -7.63 -3.94 10.41
N LEU A 202 -7.92 -2.70 10.79
CA LEU A 202 -8.97 -2.31 11.72
C LEU A 202 -10.09 -1.64 10.92
N THR A 203 -11.28 -2.21 10.96
CA THR A 203 -12.46 -1.69 10.28
C THR A 203 -13.49 -1.23 11.30
N LEU A 204 -13.92 0.03 11.18
CA LEU A 204 -15.05 0.56 11.94
C LEU A 204 -16.27 0.59 11.03
N GLU A 205 -17.27 -0.25 11.31
CA GLU A 205 -18.51 -0.25 10.55
C GLU A 205 -19.58 0.54 11.27
N ARG A 206 -20.32 1.34 10.51
CA ARG A 206 -21.52 2.03 10.96
C ARG A 206 -22.72 1.45 10.23
N MET A 207 -23.66 0.89 10.99
CA MET A 207 -24.86 0.27 10.44
C MET A 207 -26.12 0.86 11.04
N THR A 208 -27.17 0.90 10.22
CA THR A 208 -28.52 1.30 10.65
C THR A 208 -29.35 0.05 10.81
N CYS A 209 -29.80 -0.23 12.02
CA CYS A 209 -30.58 -1.43 12.33
C CYS A 209 -32.02 -1.07 12.66
N ASN A 210 -32.95 -1.91 12.22
CA ASN A 210 -34.35 -1.86 12.65
C ASN A 210 -34.49 -2.32 14.10
N ALA A 211 -35.66 -2.07 14.70
CA ALA A 211 -35.93 -2.52 16.05
C ALA A 211 -35.89 -4.05 16.12
N THR A 212 -35.20 -4.57 17.13
CA THR A 212 -35.15 -5.99 17.47
C THR A 212 -35.78 -6.20 18.84
N ALA A 213 -35.96 -7.46 19.26
CA ALA A 213 -36.43 -7.77 20.60
C ALA A 213 -35.49 -7.24 21.72
N LEU A 214 -34.21 -7.00 21.40
CA LEU A 214 -33.18 -6.60 22.35
C LEU A 214 -32.80 -5.11 22.25
N SER A 215 -33.03 -4.47 21.10
CA SER A 215 -32.56 -3.11 20.83
C SER A 215 -33.59 -2.29 20.05
N LYS A 216 -33.68 -1.00 20.37
CA LYS A 216 -34.47 -0.04 19.58
C LYS A 216 -33.85 0.14 18.18
N ALA A 217 -34.66 0.56 17.21
CA ALA A 217 -34.16 0.98 15.91
C ALA A 217 -33.18 2.15 16.07
N GLY A 218 -32.09 2.15 15.32
CA GLY A 218 -31.06 3.18 15.45
C GLY A 218 -29.78 2.88 14.69
N VAL A 219 -28.78 3.74 14.92
CA VAL A 219 -27.44 3.61 14.32
C VAL A 219 -26.49 3.01 15.33
N PHE A 220 -25.78 1.98 14.89
CA PHE A 220 -24.84 1.19 15.69
C PHE A 220 -23.46 1.20 15.02
N VAL A 221 -22.44 0.95 15.85
CA VAL A 221 -21.03 0.89 15.44
C VAL A 221 -20.41 -0.40 15.98
N CYS A 222 -19.56 -1.03 15.18
CA CYS A 222 -18.64 -2.08 15.60
C CYS A 222 -17.21 -1.80 15.18
N ALA A 223 -16.28 -2.42 15.90
CA ALA A 223 -14.90 -2.58 15.49
C ALA A 223 -14.66 -4.03 15.08
N ILE A 224 -14.01 -4.20 13.94
CA ILE A 224 -13.59 -5.48 13.39
C ILE A 224 -12.07 -5.41 13.25
N ILE A 225 -11.36 -6.36 13.85
CA ILE A 225 -9.90 -6.50 13.72
C ILE A 225 -9.63 -7.82 13.03
N ASN A 226 -8.97 -7.78 11.87
CA ASN A 226 -8.60 -8.98 11.11
C ASN A 226 -9.78 -9.97 10.93
N GLU A 227 -10.93 -9.46 10.48
CA GLU A 227 -12.20 -10.20 10.28
C GLU A 227 -12.90 -10.70 11.56
N ALA A 228 -12.37 -10.41 12.75
CA ALA A 228 -13.02 -10.73 14.01
C ALA A 228 -13.75 -9.51 14.59
N LEU A 229 -15.05 -9.67 14.88
CA LEU A 229 -15.83 -8.67 15.62
C LEU A 229 -15.30 -8.58 17.06
N ILE A 230 -14.79 -7.43 17.46
CA ILE A 230 -14.29 -7.22 18.82
C ILE A 230 -15.27 -6.35 19.61
N PRO A 231 -15.99 -6.93 20.59
CA PRO A 231 -16.94 -6.18 21.38
C PRO A 231 -16.21 -5.36 22.44
N TRP A 232 -16.58 -4.08 22.59
CA TRP A 232 -16.06 -3.28 23.70
C TRP A 232 -16.57 -3.81 25.04
N SER A 233 -15.70 -3.94 26.03
CA SER A 233 -16.03 -4.44 27.36
C SER A 233 -17.13 -3.63 28.07
N THR A 234 -17.19 -2.32 27.81
CA THR A 234 -18.03 -1.38 28.58
C THR A 234 -19.44 -1.16 28.03
N CYS A 235 -19.76 -1.59 26.81
CA CYS A 235 -21.11 -1.43 26.23
C CYS A 235 -21.26 -2.24 24.94
N GLN A 236 -22.23 -3.16 25.00
CA GLN A 236 -22.58 -4.17 23.99
C GLN A 236 -24.12 -4.28 23.84
N SER A 237 -24.83 -3.16 24.04
CA SER A 237 -26.30 -3.14 24.18
C SER A 237 -27.05 -3.21 22.85
N GLY A 238 -26.34 -3.26 21.72
CA GLY A 238 -26.91 -3.41 20.39
C GLY A 238 -27.06 -4.88 19.97
N PRO A 239 -27.73 -5.13 18.84
CA PRO A 239 -27.89 -6.49 18.32
C PRO A 239 -26.51 -7.04 17.96
N GLY A 240 -26.18 -8.28 18.31
CA GLY A 240 -24.87 -8.87 17.99
C GLY A 240 -23.68 -8.18 18.65
N PHE A 241 -23.84 -7.70 19.91
CA PHE A 241 -22.80 -6.99 20.69
C PHE A 241 -22.35 -5.63 20.13
N LEU A 242 -23.12 -5.07 19.21
CA LEU A 242 -22.86 -3.74 18.66
C LEU A 242 -23.07 -2.63 19.71
N ARG A 243 -22.54 -1.44 19.43
CA ARG A 243 -22.67 -0.27 20.30
C ARG A 243 -23.54 0.82 19.66
N PRO A 244 -24.52 1.41 20.37
CA PRO A 244 -25.23 2.58 19.88
C PRO A 244 -24.29 3.77 19.61
N LEU A 245 -24.48 4.49 18.51
CA LEU A 245 -23.60 5.60 18.10
C LEU A 245 -23.46 6.69 19.18
N ALA A 246 -24.53 7.00 19.91
CA ALA A 246 -24.50 7.99 20.99
C ALA A 246 -23.58 7.59 22.17
N ASN A 247 -23.53 6.29 22.48
CA ASN A 247 -22.64 5.77 23.52
C ASN A 247 -21.20 5.73 23.01
N TYR A 248 -21.00 5.38 21.74
CA TYR A 248 -19.68 5.42 21.10
C TYR A 248 -19.10 6.84 21.11
N SER A 249 -19.86 7.86 20.68
CA SER A 249 -19.38 9.25 20.65
C SER A 249 -19.04 9.79 22.04
N THR A 250 -19.78 9.38 23.07
CA THR A 250 -19.48 9.75 24.47
C THR A 250 -18.18 9.12 24.96
N MET A 251 -17.86 7.90 24.52
CA MET A 251 -16.61 7.22 24.86
C MET A 251 -15.40 7.88 24.17
N ILE A 252 -15.51 8.18 22.87
CA ILE A 252 -14.42 8.83 22.12
C ILE A 252 -14.08 10.21 22.67
N ARG A 253 -15.07 10.97 23.16
CA ARG A 253 -14.84 12.28 23.80
C ARG A 253 -13.99 12.22 25.08
N ARG A 254 -13.80 11.04 25.69
CA ARG A 254 -12.97 10.86 26.88
C ARG A 254 -11.52 10.53 26.54
N VAL A 255 -11.22 10.23 25.28
CA VAL A 255 -9.85 9.95 24.82
C VAL A 255 -9.03 11.23 24.94
N PRO A 256 -7.82 11.18 25.53
CA PRO A 256 -6.98 12.36 25.69
C PRO A 256 -6.61 12.96 24.33
N THR A 257 -6.45 14.28 24.30
CA THR A 257 -6.06 14.96 23.07
C THR A 257 -4.56 14.79 22.83
N LEU A 258 -4.16 14.75 21.55
CA LEU A 258 -2.74 14.66 21.17
C LEU A 258 -1.95 15.88 21.66
N GLU A 259 -2.60 17.04 21.69
CA GLU A 259 -1.98 18.29 22.15
C GLU A 259 -1.58 18.24 23.61
N GLU A 260 -2.50 17.80 24.47
CA GLU A 260 -2.26 17.69 25.92
C GLU A 260 -1.23 16.61 26.24
N THR A 261 -1.22 15.52 25.47
CA THR A 261 -0.37 14.35 25.78
C THR A 261 1.05 14.49 25.23
N CYS A 262 1.23 15.15 24.08
CA CYS A 262 2.50 15.13 23.35
C CYS A 262 3.19 16.51 23.21
N ASP A 263 2.69 17.55 23.89
CA ASP A 263 3.25 18.92 23.87
C ASP A 263 3.59 19.40 22.44
N THR A 264 2.61 19.28 21.55
CA THR A 264 2.83 19.55 20.12
C THR A 264 3.03 21.06 19.87
N PRO A 265 4.09 21.48 19.13
CA PRO A 265 4.37 22.90 18.93
C PRO A 265 3.22 23.64 18.25
N ALA A 266 3.04 24.92 18.58
CA ALA A 266 1.91 25.73 18.11
C ALA A 266 1.80 25.88 16.58
N GLY A 267 2.90 25.68 15.84
CA GLY A 267 2.93 25.74 14.38
C GLY A 267 2.45 24.48 13.65
N TYR A 268 2.16 23.38 14.37
CA TYR A 268 1.73 22.12 13.78
C TYR A 268 0.20 22.04 13.65
N PRO A 269 -0.32 21.32 12.64
CA PRO A 269 -1.76 21.12 12.49
C PRO A 269 -2.31 20.35 13.69
N LYS A 270 -3.36 20.92 14.29
CA LYS A 270 -4.00 20.39 15.52
C LYS A 270 -5.14 19.43 15.26
N TYR A 271 -5.70 19.48 14.05
CA TYR A 271 -6.79 18.63 13.61
C TYR A 271 -6.36 17.82 12.41
N LEU A 272 -6.91 16.62 12.32
CA LEU A 272 -6.74 15.77 11.16
C LEU A 272 -7.74 16.22 10.09
N ASP A 273 -7.23 16.86 9.04
CA ASP A 273 -8.02 17.46 7.98
C ASP A 273 -8.08 16.61 6.73
N PHE A 274 -7.11 15.71 6.47
CA PHE A 274 -7.04 14.97 5.20
C PHE A 274 -8.31 14.17 4.86
N PHE A 275 -9.06 13.62 5.85
CA PHE A 275 -10.33 12.96 5.55
C PHE A 275 -11.41 13.88 4.94
N PHE A 276 -11.30 15.19 5.18
CA PHE A 276 -12.23 16.21 4.69
C PHE A 276 -11.58 17.20 3.69
N GLY A 277 -10.25 17.25 3.67
CA GLY A 277 -9.40 18.19 2.94
C GLY A 277 -8.81 17.62 1.66
N SER A 278 -8.81 16.29 1.48
CA SER A 278 -8.32 15.64 0.25
C SER A 278 -9.18 15.87 -0.99
N ILE A 279 -10.29 16.61 -0.89
CA ILE A 279 -10.98 17.35 -1.97
C ILE A 279 -11.95 18.30 -1.26
N ILE A 280 -11.55 19.55 -1.03
CA ILE A 280 -12.56 20.60 -0.99
C ILE A 280 -12.79 21.00 -2.44
N LEU A 281 -13.83 20.44 -3.06
CA LEU A 281 -14.50 21.06 -4.19
C LEU A 281 -15.03 22.42 -3.72
N GLN A 282 -14.17 23.44 -3.69
CA GLN A 282 -14.58 24.82 -3.50
C GLN A 282 -15.38 25.20 -4.76
N LEU A 283 -16.71 25.08 -4.68
CA LEU A 283 -17.63 25.69 -5.63
C LEU A 283 -17.54 27.22 -5.51
N ARG A 284 -16.46 27.83 -6.04
CA ARG A 284 -16.44 29.26 -6.34
C ARG A 284 -16.97 29.48 -7.75
N ARG A 285 -18.18 30.04 -7.85
CA ARG A 285 -18.77 30.58 -9.09
C ARG A 285 -18.80 29.60 -10.28
N GLY A 286 -19.18 28.35 -10.06
CA GLY A 286 -19.53 27.42 -11.14
C GLY A 286 -18.38 27.03 -12.08
N ARG A 287 -17.12 27.15 -11.66
CA ARG A 287 -15.96 26.67 -12.42
C ARG A 287 -15.13 25.69 -11.57
N LEU A 288 -14.95 24.48 -12.09
CA LEU A 288 -14.04 23.46 -11.57
C LEU A 288 -12.61 24.02 -11.62
N VAL A 289 -12.00 24.20 -10.45
CA VAL A 289 -10.56 24.42 -10.35
C VAL A 289 -10.05 23.40 -9.35
N SER A 290 -9.33 22.40 -9.86
CA SER A 290 -8.66 21.38 -9.04
C SER A 290 -7.49 22.03 -8.32
N ALA A 291 -7.50 21.99 -6.98
CA ALA A 291 -6.37 22.38 -6.15
C ALA A 291 -5.99 21.17 -5.29
N TYR A 292 -4.92 20.49 -5.71
CA TYR A 292 -4.32 19.40 -4.94
C TYR A 292 -3.47 20.00 -3.83
N TYR A 293 -3.82 19.73 -2.57
CA TYR A 293 -2.87 19.85 -1.46
C TYR A 293 -2.22 18.48 -1.24
N TYR A 294 -0.89 18.53 -1.17
CA TYR A 294 0.08 17.44 -1.30
C TYR A 294 -0.04 16.32 -0.26
#